data_AF-A0A6P0XWI8-F1
#
_entry.id   AF-A0A6P0XWI8-F1
#
_cell.length_a   1.000
_cell.length_b   1.000
_cell.length_c   1.000
_cell.angle_alpha   90.00
_cell.angle_beta   90.00
_cell.angle_gamma   90.00
#
_symmetry.space_group_name_H-M   'P 1'
#
loop_
_entity.id
_entity.type
_entity.pdbx_description
1 polymer ?
#
loop_
_entity_poly.entity_id
_entity_poly.type
_entity_poly.pdbx_seq_one_letter_code
_entity_poly.pdbx_strand_id
1 'polypeptide(L)'
;VGMVPVALVRAASHELKVAKVQVSRQYQQAVFTGGGLSYAEKLVKNPATADNYLLPNLPIDCPADFSGLICPWRDIPSRQGIMLSILVKAIATKPQEATKVYQRLLKKIQSIYQAQGNLNPVNLENLALTMNHQDLVSVSKVKSSNQKGWKRLLQSWQDILVQLSRKFLLNFPIKSSRAKFQRLKATITADTDYIKFDDTLRMVISANPKQQKQLNSYLEKEYQAGNLVYGMHISDRALMTCLVMKSKQRHIAFVDGADGGYALAAKALKSRLKEISQQCLNC
;
A
#
# COMPACT_ATOMS: atom_id res chain seq x y z
N VAL A 1 -7.99 -1.31 17.90
CA VAL A 1 -8.83 -1.66 16.72
C VAL A 1 -10.27 -1.32 17.08
N GLY A 2 -11.11 -0.88 16.14
CA GLY A 2 -12.50 -0.54 16.44
C GLY A 2 -13.47 -1.03 15.37
N MET A 3 -14.76 -1.07 15.72
CA MET A 3 -15.87 -1.40 14.84
C MET A 3 -16.94 -0.31 14.91
N VAL A 4 -17.51 0.07 13.75
CA VAL A 4 -18.59 1.06 13.66
C VAL A 4 -19.71 0.46 12.81
N PRO A 5 -20.96 0.42 13.29
CA PRO A 5 -22.09 -0.05 12.50
C PRO A 5 -22.31 0.81 11.26
N VAL A 6 -22.49 0.18 10.08
CA VAL A 6 -22.75 0.89 8.82
C VAL A 6 -24.06 1.70 8.89
N ALA A 7 -25.05 1.22 9.64
CA ALA A 7 -26.30 1.94 9.87
C ALA A 7 -26.06 3.33 10.49
N LEU A 8 -25.12 3.43 11.44
CA LEU A 8 -24.77 4.70 12.09
C LEU A 8 -24.08 5.66 11.12
N VAL A 9 -23.17 5.14 10.29
CA VAL A 9 -22.52 5.92 9.23
C VAL A 9 -23.57 6.54 8.29
N ARG A 10 -24.57 5.75 7.87
CA ARG A 10 -25.67 6.22 7.02
C ARG A 10 -26.59 7.23 7.72
N ALA A 11 -26.90 6.99 9.00
CA ALA A 11 -27.70 7.92 9.80
C ALA A 11 -27.00 9.29 9.96
N ALA A 12 -25.67 9.30 10.00
CA ALA A 12 -24.84 10.51 9.98
C ALA A 12 -24.70 11.16 8.59
N SER A 13 -25.55 10.80 7.62
CA SER A 13 -25.54 11.30 6.24
C SER A 13 -24.23 11.04 5.47
N HIS A 14 -23.47 10.02 5.87
CA HIS A 14 -22.31 9.54 5.13
C HIS A 14 -22.64 8.25 4.36
N GLU A 15 -22.13 8.13 3.15
CA GLU A 15 -22.27 6.92 2.36
C GLU A 15 -21.05 6.00 2.52
N LEU A 16 -21.28 4.69 2.49
CA LEU A 16 -20.22 3.70 2.36
C LEU A 16 -20.45 2.93 1.06
N LYS A 17 -19.82 3.41 -0.01
CA LYS A 17 -19.84 2.77 -1.33
C LYS A 17 -18.57 1.96 -1.51
N VAL A 18 -18.73 0.71 -1.94
CA VAL A 18 -17.62 -0.19 -2.24
C VAL A 18 -17.74 -0.71 -3.66
N ALA A 19 -16.64 -0.73 -4.38
CA ALA A 19 -16.54 -1.32 -5.71
C ALA A 19 -15.30 -2.22 -5.80
N LYS A 20 -15.33 -3.19 -6.71
CA LYS A 20 -14.15 -3.99 -7.07
C LYS A 20 -13.61 -3.50 -8.40
N VAL A 21 -12.38 -3.00 -8.41
CA VAL A 21 -11.67 -2.58 -9.62
C VAL A 21 -10.77 -3.72 -10.08
N GLN A 22 -10.91 -4.13 -11.34
CA GLN A 22 -10.04 -5.12 -11.94
C GLN A 22 -8.69 -4.47 -12.27
N VAL A 23 -7.63 -4.84 -11.55
CA VAL A 23 -6.27 -4.30 -11.75
C VAL A 23 -5.48 -5.16 -12.73
N SER A 24 -5.62 -6.48 -12.62
CA SER A 24 -5.03 -7.47 -13.53
C SER A 24 -6.03 -8.60 -13.79
N ARG A 25 -5.68 -9.65 -14.54
CA ARG A 25 -6.55 -10.83 -14.68
C ARG A 25 -6.80 -11.57 -13.34
N GLN A 26 -5.89 -11.46 -12.38
CA GLN A 26 -5.87 -12.28 -11.15
C GLN A 26 -6.12 -11.45 -9.89
N TYR A 27 -6.05 -10.12 -9.99
CA TYR A 27 -6.20 -9.19 -8.87
C TYR A 27 -7.35 -8.20 -9.10
N GLN A 28 -8.25 -8.17 -8.11
CA GLN A 28 -9.29 -7.15 -7.96
C GLN A 28 -9.03 -6.38 -6.66
N GLN A 29 -8.96 -5.05 -6.75
CA GLN A 29 -8.78 -4.18 -5.60
C GLN A 29 -10.15 -3.62 -5.15
N ALA A 30 -10.41 -3.66 -3.85
CA ALA A 30 -11.56 -2.98 -3.28
C ALA A 30 -11.29 -1.47 -3.22
N VAL A 31 -12.25 -0.68 -3.66
CA VAL A 31 -12.22 0.78 -3.64
C VAL A 31 -13.40 1.29 -2.83
N PHE A 32 -13.14 2.26 -1.94
CA PHE A 32 -14.16 2.85 -1.07
C PHE A 32 -14.37 4.32 -1.39
N THR A 33 -15.63 4.75 -1.44
CA THR A 33 -16.02 6.15 -1.61
C THR A 33 -17.22 6.49 -0.72
N GLY A 34 -17.48 7.79 -0.52
CA GLY A 34 -18.69 8.29 0.15
C GLY A 34 -18.43 8.91 1.53
N GLY A 35 -17.18 8.96 1.96
CA GLY A 35 -16.77 9.57 3.24
C GLY A 35 -17.05 8.71 4.46
N GLY A 36 -17.82 7.62 4.33
CA GLY A 36 -18.19 6.76 5.45
C GLY A 36 -17.01 6.11 6.16
N LEU A 37 -15.96 5.72 5.41
CA LEU A 37 -14.75 5.15 6.01
C LEU A 37 -13.98 6.21 6.82
N SER A 38 -13.84 7.41 6.28
CA SER A 38 -13.24 8.56 6.99
C SER A 38 -14.04 8.92 8.24
N TYR A 39 -15.37 8.86 8.19
CA TYR A 39 -16.23 9.13 9.34
C TYR A 39 -16.09 8.06 10.43
N ALA A 40 -16.10 6.78 10.05
CA ALA A 40 -15.86 5.69 10.98
C ALA A 40 -14.48 5.78 11.65
N GLU A 41 -13.43 6.12 10.88
CA GLU A 41 -12.09 6.37 11.44
C GLU A 41 -12.10 7.50 12.48
N LYS A 42 -12.82 8.60 12.20
CA LYS A 42 -12.95 9.72 13.15
C LYS A 42 -13.62 9.27 14.46
N LEU A 43 -14.71 8.50 14.38
CA LEU A 43 -15.42 8.01 15.57
C LEU A 43 -14.53 7.11 16.44
N VAL A 44 -13.76 6.22 15.81
CA VAL A 44 -12.85 5.31 16.53
C VAL A 44 -11.67 6.06 17.17
N LYS A 45 -11.21 7.16 16.57
CA LYS A 45 -10.04 7.92 17.04
C LYS A 45 -10.37 9.09 17.96
N ASN A 46 -11.60 9.56 17.97
CA ASN A 46 -12.02 10.67 18.81
C ASN A 46 -12.20 10.18 20.26
N PRO A 47 -11.46 10.72 21.24
CA PRO A 47 -11.57 10.31 22.64
C PRO A 47 -12.99 10.35 23.19
N ALA A 48 -13.84 11.28 22.74
CA ALA A 48 -15.22 11.41 23.21
C ALA A 48 -16.15 10.28 22.72
N THR A 49 -15.79 9.57 21.65
CA THR A 49 -16.60 8.50 21.07
C THR A 49 -15.90 7.15 21.03
N ALA A 50 -14.59 7.12 21.30
CA ALA A 50 -13.75 5.94 21.15
C ALA A 50 -14.25 4.75 21.98
N ASP A 51 -14.70 4.97 23.22
CA ASP A 51 -15.16 3.90 24.12
C ASP A 51 -16.35 3.11 23.56
N ASN A 52 -17.17 3.71 22.69
CA ASN A 52 -18.32 3.04 22.07
C ASN A 52 -17.94 2.16 20.87
N TYR A 53 -16.78 2.37 20.29
CA TYR A 53 -16.38 1.74 19.01
C TYR A 53 -15.07 0.98 19.09
N LEU A 54 -14.25 1.22 20.11
CA LEU A 54 -13.03 0.46 20.34
C LEU A 54 -13.40 -0.96 20.78
N LEU A 55 -12.73 -1.93 20.18
CA LEU A 55 -12.84 -3.31 20.62
C LEU A 55 -12.10 -3.46 21.95
N PRO A 56 -12.71 -4.11 22.95
CA PRO A 56 -12.01 -4.45 24.18
C PRO A 56 -10.81 -5.33 23.84
N ASN A 57 -9.70 -5.10 24.54
CA ASN A 57 -8.51 -5.93 24.41
C ASN A 57 -8.75 -7.26 25.13
N LEU A 58 -9.52 -8.14 24.49
CA LEU A 58 -9.81 -9.47 25.00
C LEU A 58 -8.60 -10.38 24.76
N PRO A 59 -8.27 -11.29 25.71
CA PRO A 59 -7.30 -12.33 25.46
C PRO A 59 -7.72 -13.12 24.22
N ILE A 60 -6.84 -13.16 23.22
CA ILE A 60 -7.09 -13.87 21.97
C ILE A 60 -6.56 -15.30 22.15
N ASP A 61 -7.47 -16.25 22.35
CA ASP A 61 -7.12 -17.68 22.47
C ASP A 61 -6.85 -18.34 21.11
N CYS A 62 -7.15 -17.67 20.00
CA CYS A 62 -6.88 -18.14 18.65
C CYS A 62 -5.61 -17.48 18.10
N PRO A 63 -4.51 -18.21 17.93
CA PRO A 63 -3.30 -17.62 17.37
C PRO A 63 -3.54 -17.17 15.92
N ALA A 64 -2.97 -16.02 15.54
CA ALA A 64 -3.09 -15.50 14.19
C ALA A 64 -2.50 -16.47 13.16
N ASP A 65 -3.26 -16.74 12.09
CA ASP A 65 -2.79 -17.55 10.97
C ASP A 65 -2.02 -16.66 9.98
N PHE A 66 -0.70 -16.77 10.01
CA PHE A 66 0.18 -16.11 9.04
C PHE A 66 0.46 -16.98 7.81
N SER A 67 -0.26 -18.09 7.61
CA SER A 67 -0.11 -18.92 6.43
C SER A 67 -0.38 -18.10 5.16
N GLY A 68 0.57 -18.15 4.22
CA GLY A 68 0.49 -17.38 2.98
C GLY A 68 1.07 -15.95 3.03
N LEU A 69 1.38 -15.40 4.21
CA LEU A 69 2.14 -14.15 4.33
C LEU A 69 3.63 -14.44 4.16
N ILE A 70 4.11 -14.34 2.92
CA ILE A 70 5.49 -14.65 2.55
C ILE A 70 5.94 -13.65 1.51
N CYS A 71 6.95 -12.84 1.83
CA CYS A 71 7.66 -12.07 0.81
C CYS A 71 9.08 -12.62 0.66
N PRO A 72 9.38 -13.38 -0.41
CA PRO A 72 10.74 -13.86 -0.67
C PRO A 72 11.61 -12.81 -1.39
N TRP A 73 11.08 -11.60 -1.59
CA TRP A 73 11.70 -10.53 -2.37
C TRP A 73 12.37 -9.53 -1.44
N ARG A 74 13.51 -9.00 -1.87
CA ARG A 74 14.15 -7.87 -1.18
C ARG A 74 13.47 -6.55 -1.55
N ASP A 75 13.83 -5.48 -0.84
CA ASP A 75 13.44 -4.11 -1.18
C ASP A 75 13.73 -3.77 -2.65
N ILE A 76 12.80 -3.03 -3.24
CA ILE A 76 12.78 -2.73 -4.67
C ILE A 76 13.33 -1.32 -4.88
N PRO A 77 14.58 -1.15 -5.33
CA PRO A 77 15.14 0.18 -5.56
C PRO A 77 14.40 0.91 -6.68
N SER A 78 14.27 2.23 -6.54
CA SER A 78 13.71 3.06 -7.59
C SER A 78 14.59 3.02 -8.84
N ARG A 79 13.98 2.78 -10.00
CA ARG A 79 14.66 2.87 -11.31
C ARG A 79 15.15 4.27 -11.64
N GLN A 80 14.53 5.26 -11.02
CA GLN A 80 14.72 6.67 -11.36
C GLN A 80 15.36 7.47 -10.21
N GLY A 81 15.84 6.75 -9.17
CA GLY A 81 16.53 7.32 -8.02
C GLY A 81 15.60 7.83 -6.91
N ILE A 82 14.31 8.09 -7.20
CA ILE A 82 13.34 8.54 -6.18
C ILE A 82 12.12 7.62 -6.14
N MET A 83 11.69 7.27 -4.94
CA MET A 83 10.44 6.59 -4.65
C MET A 83 9.53 7.55 -3.89
N LEU A 84 8.28 7.72 -4.34
CA LEU A 84 7.32 8.66 -3.76
C LEU A 84 6.15 7.90 -3.15
N SER A 85 5.97 8.00 -1.84
CA SER A 85 4.70 7.69 -1.17
C SER A 85 3.84 8.94 -1.11
N ILE A 86 2.66 8.88 -1.73
CA ILE A 86 1.78 10.04 -1.92
C ILE A 86 0.38 9.70 -1.40
N LEU A 87 -0.21 10.61 -0.62
CA LEU A 87 -1.63 10.59 -0.30
C LEU A 87 -2.26 11.89 -0.78
N VAL A 88 -3.41 11.82 -1.44
CA VAL A 88 -4.16 12.99 -1.89
C VAL A 88 -5.63 12.84 -1.56
N LYS A 89 -6.19 13.83 -0.88
CA LYS A 89 -7.61 13.91 -0.54
C LYS A 89 -8.21 15.17 -1.18
N ALA A 90 -9.22 15.01 -2.03
CA ALA A 90 -9.94 16.15 -2.58
C ALA A 90 -10.71 16.90 -1.48
N ILE A 91 -10.78 18.23 -1.58
CA ILE A 91 -11.68 19.06 -0.79
C ILE A 91 -12.86 19.41 -1.70
N ALA A 92 -14.05 18.96 -1.32
CA ALA A 92 -15.27 19.22 -2.06
C ALA A 92 -16.49 19.01 -1.16
N THR A 93 -17.56 19.76 -1.41
CA THR A 93 -18.85 19.57 -0.73
C THR A 93 -19.67 18.49 -1.44
N LYS A 94 -19.55 18.39 -2.77
CA LYS A 94 -20.29 17.42 -3.58
C LYS A 94 -19.39 16.30 -4.11
N PRO A 95 -19.86 15.05 -4.16
CA PRO A 95 -19.07 13.93 -4.71
C PRO A 95 -18.57 14.16 -6.14
N GLN A 96 -19.38 14.81 -6.99
CA GLN A 96 -19.03 15.08 -8.40
C GLN A 96 -17.85 16.04 -8.54
N GLU A 97 -17.70 16.99 -7.62
CA GLU A 97 -16.57 17.92 -7.57
C GLU A 97 -15.30 17.18 -7.17
N ALA A 98 -15.35 16.33 -6.13
CA ALA A 98 -14.23 15.47 -5.74
C ALA A 98 -13.77 14.59 -6.91
N THR A 99 -14.72 13.98 -7.65
CA THR A 99 -14.40 13.20 -8.85
C THR A 99 -13.65 14.03 -9.90
N LYS A 100 -14.06 15.27 -10.16
CA LYS A 100 -13.36 16.16 -11.10
C LYS A 100 -11.94 16.48 -10.64
N VAL A 101 -11.73 16.71 -9.34
CA VAL A 101 -10.39 16.93 -8.76
C VAL A 101 -9.50 15.71 -8.99
N TYR A 102 -9.99 14.51 -8.67
CA TYR A 102 -9.22 13.27 -8.90
C TYR A 102 -8.95 13.01 -10.38
N GLN A 103 -9.91 13.27 -11.27
CA GLN A 103 -9.69 13.13 -12.72
C GLN A 103 -8.60 14.09 -13.23
N ARG A 104 -8.59 15.36 -12.79
CA ARG A 104 -7.54 16.33 -13.15
C ARG A 104 -6.18 15.87 -12.62
N LEU A 105 -6.12 15.44 -11.36
CA LEU A 105 -4.91 14.92 -10.73
C LEU A 105 -4.36 13.71 -11.48
N LEU A 106 -5.19 12.70 -11.76
CA LEU A 106 -4.77 11.49 -12.46
C LEU A 106 -4.28 11.82 -13.88
N LYS A 107 -4.97 12.69 -14.62
CA LYS A 107 -4.50 13.19 -15.94
C LYS A 107 -3.15 13.88 -15.83
N LYS A 108 -2.95 14.71 -14.79
CA LYS A 108 -1.68 15.41 -14.57
C LYS A 108 -0.55 14.45 -14.24
N ILE A 109 -0.77 13.49 -13.34
CA ILE A 109 0.17 12.40 -13.07
C ILE A 109 0.48 11.68 -14.38
N GLN A 110 -0.53 11.26 -15.14
CA GLN A 110 -0.31 10.62 -16.43
C GLN A 110 0.60 11.47 -17.33
N SER A 111 0.36 12.77 -17.47
CA SER A 111 1.20 13.65 -18.29
C SER A 111 2.66 13.78 -17.80
N ILE A 112 2.91 13.70 -16.49
CA ILE A 112 4.26 13.80 -15.91
C ILE A 112 5.06 12.51 -16.13
N TYR A 113 4.38 11.35 -16.11
CA TYR A 113 5.02 10.03 -16.11
C TYR A 113 4.87 9.25 -17.44
N GLN A 114 4.00 9.68 -18.35
CA GLN A 114 3.63 8.99 -19.62
C GLN A 114 4.83 8.61 -20.49
N ALA A 115 5.84 9.48 -20.59
CA ALA A 115 6.99 9.25 -21.47
C ALA A 115 7.85 8.03 -21.07
N GLN A 116 7.71 7.52 -19.85
CA GLN A 116 8.60 6.50 -19.28
C GLN A 116 7.89 5.18 -18.92
N GLY A 117 6.57 5.11 -19.15
CA GLY A 117 5.78 3.87 -19.09
C GLY A 117 5.72 3.14 -17.74
N ASN A 118 6.26 3.68 -16.64
CA ASN A 118 6.48 2.92 -15.42
C ASN A 118 6.17 3.73 -14.15
N LEU A 119 4.88 4.01 -13.90
CA LEU A 119 4.41 4.46 -12.58
C LEU A 119 4.60 3.37 -11.51
N ASN A 120 4.48 2.10 -11.91
CA ASN A 120 4.62 0.96 -11.01
C ASN A 120 6.07 0.86 -10.51
N PRO A 121 6.31 0.95 -9.19
CA PRO A 121 7.65 0.85 -8.62
C PRO A 121 8.21 -0.57 -8.74
N VAL A 122 7.33 -1.58 -8.77
CA VAL A 122 7.71 -2.97 -8.97
C VAL A 122 7.92 -3.23 -10.44
N ASN A 123 9.07 -3.81 -10.76
CA ASN A 123 9.43 -4.08 -12.14
C ASN A 123 10.27 -5.35 -12.26
N LEU A 124 10.24 -5.94 -13.45
CA LEU A 124 10.86 -7.24 -13.73
C LEU A 124 12.37 -7.29 -13.42
N GLU A 125 13.07 -6.20 -13.65
CA GLU A 125 14.54 -6.11 -13.52
C GLU A 125 14.96 -6.02 -12.06
N ASN A 126 14.30 -5.16 -11.26
CA ASN A 126 14.68 -4.89 -9.88
C ASN A 126 14.09 -5.90 -8.88
N LEU A 127 13.16 -6.75 -9.33
CA LEU A 127 12.58 -7.78 -8.48
C LEU A 127 13.58 -8.93 -8.25
N ALA A 128 14.21 -8.96 -7.08
CA ALA A 128 15.23 -9.95 -6.72
C ALA A 128 14.88 -10.66 -5.41
N LEU A 129 15.29 -11.92 -5.27
CA LEU A 129 15.06 -12.68 -4.04
C LEU A 129 15.92 -12.10 -2.90
N THR A 130 15.36 -12.06 -1.69
CA THR A 130 16.15 -11.76 -0.49
C THR A 130 17.06 -12.95 -0.15
N MET A 131 18.31 -12.62 0.12
CA MET A 131 19.32 -13.54 0.68
C MET A 131 19.82 -13.03 2.03
N ASN A 132 19.21 -11.98 2.56
CA ASN A 132 19.57 -11.44 3.86
C ASN A 132 19.07 -12.41 4.94
N HIS A 133 20.00 -12.92 5.74
CA HIS A 133 19.70 -13.84 6.82
C HIS A 133 18.69 -13.25 7.82
N GLN A 134 18.75 -11.94 8.10
CA GLN A 134 17.84 -11.30 9.06
C GLN A 134 16.39 -11.29 8.55
N ASP A 135 16.18 -11.04 7.26
CA ASP A 135 14.85 -11.05 6.64
C ASP A 135 14.26 -12.47 6.68
N LEU A 136 15.08 -13.45 6.33
CA LEU A 136 14.70 -14.86 6.35
C LEU A 136 14.33 -15.34 7.75
N VAL A 137 15.15 -15.00 8.75
CA VAL A 137 14.86 -15.30 10.16
C VAL A 137 13.58 -14.62 10.62
N SER A 138 13.33 -13.37 10.22
CA SER A 138 12.11 -12.64 10.57
C SER A 138 10.86 -13.34 10.03
N VAL A 139 10.89 -13.78 8.77
CA VAL A 139 9.80 -14.56 8.17
C VAL A 139 9.62 -15.91 8.88
N SER A 140 10.71 -16.63 9.16
CA SER A 140 10.66 -17.91 9.86
C SER A 140 10.06 -17.76 11.27
N LYS A 141 10.42 -16.70 12.00
CA LYS A 141 9.85 -16.39 13.33
C LYS A 141 8.34 -16.20 13.28
N VAL A 142 7.82 -15.52 12.26
CA VAL A 142 6.37 -15.29 12.09
C VAL A 142 5.66 -16.59 11.74
N LYS A 143 6.19 -17.39 10.81
CA LYS A 143 5.61 -18.69 10.42
C LYS A 143 5.64 -19.72 11.54
N SER A 144 6.71 -19.72 12.34
CA SER A 144 6.89 -20.66 13.44
C SER A 144 6.36 -20.14 14.78
N SER A 145 5.58 -19.05 14.78
CA SER A 145 5.11 -18.40 16.02
C SER A 145 4.34 -19.37 16.93
N ASN A 146 3.61 -20.31 16.34
CA ASN A 146 2.86 -21.35 17.05
C ASN A 146 3.67 -22.63 17.35
N GLN A 147 4.96 -22.68 17.01
CA GLN A 147 5.81 -23.86 17.16
C GLN A 147 6.88 -23.65 18.25
N LYS A 148 7.15 -24.67 19.06
CA LYS A 148 8.15 -24.66 20.14
C LYS A 148 9.31 -25.63 19.87
N GLY A 149 10.48 -25.34 20.42
CA GLY A 149 11.64 -26.24 20.43
C GLY A 149 12.23 -26.56 19.04
N TRP A 150 12.63 -27.81 18.83
CA TRP A 150 13.32 -28.28 17.61
C TRP A 150 12.51 -28.11 16.32
N LYS A 151 11.16 -28.13 16.39
CA LYS A 151 10.29 -27.92 15.22
C LYS A 151 10.48 -26.54 14.61
N ARG A 152 10.67 -25.51 15.45
CA ARG A 152 10.97 -24.14 15.01
C ARG A 152 12.34 -24.02 14.34
N LEU A 153 13.33 -24.73 14.87
CA LEU A 153 14.66 -24.79 14.25
C LEU A 153 14.57 -25.47 12.88
N LEU A 154 13.90 -26.63 12.79
CA LEU A 154 13.70 -27.35 11.54
C LEU A 154 12.95 -26.49 10.50
N GLN A 155 11.89 -25.79 10.90
CA GLN A 155 11.14 -24.89 10.02
C GLN A 155 12.03 -23.77 9.48
N SER A 156 12.89 -23.20 10.34
CA SER A 156 13.84 -22.16 9.94
C SER A 156 14.86 -22.67 8.92
N TRP A 157 15.40 -23.88 9.11
CA TRP A 157 16.28 -24.53 8.13
C TRP A 157 15.57 -24.83 6.82
N GLN A 158 14.32 -25.32 6.87
CA GLN A 158 13.51 -25.55 5.67
C GLN A 158 13.27 -24.26 4.88
N ASP A 159 12.93 -23.16 5.55
CA ASP A 159 12.72 -21.86 4.90
C ASP A 159 14.01 -21.34 4.22
N ILE A 160 15.17 -21.50 4.87
CA ILE A 160 16.48 -21.18 4.28
C ILE A 160 16.75 -22.05 3.05
N LEU A 161 16.57 -23.37 3.15
CA LEU A 161 16.76 -24.31 2.03
C LEU A 161 15.83 -24.04 0.85
N VAL A 162 14.57 -23.69 1.11
CA VAL A 162 13.61 -23.29 0.06
C VAL A 162 14.09 -22.01 -0.64
N GLN A 163 14.67 -21.05 0.07
CA GLN A 163 15.17 -19.82 -0.54
C GLN A 163 16.47 -20.05 -1.33
N LEU A 164 17.37 -20.90 -0.82
CA LEU A 164 18.59 -21.30 -1.53
C LEU A 164 18.26 -22.07 -2.82
N SER A 165 17.35 -23.04 -2.76
CA SER A 165 16.90 -23.79 -3.94
C SER A 165 16.21 -22.91 -4.97
N ARG A 166 15.40 -21.94 -4.53
CA ARG A 166 14.84 -20.91 -5.43
C ARG A 166 15.96 -20.14 -6.12
N LYS A 167 16.92 -19.56 -5.40
CA LYS A 167 18.04 -18.83 -6.01
C LYS A 167 18.81 -19.70 -6.99
N PHE A 168 19.10 -20.95 -6.62
CA PHE A 168 19.79 -21.90 -7.49
C PHE A 168 19.03 -22.14 -8.79
N LEU A 169 17.72 -22.42 -8.70
CA LEU A 169 16.84 -22.63 -9.86
C LEU A 169 16.70 -21.40 -10.76
N LEU A 170 16.89 -20.19 -10.23
CA LEU A 170 16.88 -18.94 -10.99
C LEU A 170 18.19 -18.67 -11.72
N ASN A 171 19.32 -19.04 -11.09
CA ASN A 171 20.64 -18.82 -11.66
C ASN A 171 21.05 -19.95 -12.62
N PHE A 172 20.41 -21.12 -12.54
CA PHE A 172 20.67 -22.21 -13.48
C PHE A 172 20.02 -21.96 -14.86
N PRO A 173 20.75 -22.14 -15.97
CA PRO A 173 20.30 -21.80 -17.33
C PRO A 173 19.29 -22.81 -17.91
N ILE A 174 18.38 -23.34 -17.10
CA ILE A 174 17.31 -24.23 -17.58
C ILE A 174 16.21 -23.35 -18.20
N LYS A 175 16.03 -23.44 -19.53
CA LYS A 175 15.06 -22.62 -20.30
C LYS A 175 13.65 -22.60 -19.69
N SER A 176 13.17 -23.75 -19.21
CA SER A 176 11.85 -23.89 -18.57
C SER A 176 11.72 -23.12 -17.24
N SER A 177 12.75 -23.19 -16.38
CA SER A 177 12.77 -22.49 -15.08
C SER A 177 12.77 -20.97 -15.26
N ARG A 178 13.61 -20.47 -16.18
CA ARG A 178 13.72 -19.04 -16.48
C ARG A 178 12.41 -18.46 -17.03
N ALA A 179 11.76 -19.15 -17.96
CA ALA A 179 10.47 -18.72 -18.51
C ALA A 179 9.38 -18.70 -17.43
N LYS A 180 9.32 -19.72 -16.57
CA LYS A 180 8.37 -19.77 -15.44
C LYS A 180 8.59 -18.62 -14.47
N PHE A 181 9.84 -18.27 -14.19
CA PHE A 181 10.16 -17.16 -13.31
C PHE A 181 9.82 -15.80 -13.91
N GLN A 182 10.12 -15.57 -15.19
CA GLN A 182 9.72 -14.33 -15.87
C GLN A 182 8.20 -14.14 -15.85
N ARG A 183 7.43 -15.22 -16.08
CA ARG A 183 5.97 -15.20 -15.94
C ARG A 183 5.54 -14.84 -14.53
N LEU A 184 6.16 -15.44 -13.50
CA LEU A 184 5.88 -15.10 -12.10
C LEU A 184 6.16 -13.62 -11.79
N LYS A 185 7.31 -13.10 -12.22
CA LYS A 185 7.66 -11.69 -12.04
C LYS A 185 6.67 -10.76 -12.75
N ALA A 186 6.22 -11.14 -13.95
CA ALA A 186 5.23 -10.38 -14.70
C ALA A 186 3.87 -10.37 -13.99
N THR A 187 3.43 -11.53 -13.48
CA THR A 187 2.23 -11.64 -12.64
C THR A 187 2.34 -10.77 -11.40
N ILE A 188 3.44 -10.86 -10.64
CA ILE A 188 3.63 -10.05 -9.43
C ILE A 188 3.61 -8.55 -9.77
N THR A 189 4.27 -8.15 -10.85
CA THR A 189 4.28 -6.76 -11.30
C THR A 189 2.87 -6.29 -11.68
N ALA A 190 2.06 -7.13 -12.31
CA ALA A 190 0.67 -6.80 -12.65
C ALA A 190 -0.26 -6.79 -11.43
N ASP A 191 0.04 -7.60 -10.41
CA ASP A 191 -0.77 -7.79 -9.20
C ASP A 191 -0.29 -6.91 -8.03
N THR A 192 0.30 -5.75 -8.33
CA THR A 192 0.72 -4.77 -7.31
C THR A 192 -0.37 -3.76 -7.02
N ASP A 193 -0.48 -3.39 -5.74
CA ASP A 193 -1.47 -2.42 -5.27
C ASP A 193 -0.89 -0.99 -5.14
N TYR A 194 0.12 -0.65 -5.95
CA TYR A 194 0.84 0.61 -5.85
C TYR A 194 -0.03 1.86 -6.04
N ILE A 195 -1.28 1.71 -6.51
CA ILE A 195 -2.35 2.71 -6.46
C ILE A 195 -3.51 2.12 -5.66
N LYS A 196 -4.03 2.88 -4.68
CA LYS A 196 -5.17 2.50 -3.84
C LYS A 196 -6.11 3.70 -3.68
N PHE A 197 -7.39 3.45 -3.47
CA PHE A 197 -8.37 4.52 -3.24
C PHE A 197 -9.40 4.16 -2.17
N ASP A 198 -9.48 4.98 -1.13
CA ASP A 198 -10.42 4.85 -0.02
C ASP A 198 -10.85 6.23 0.52
N ASP A 199 -11.60 6.99 -0.29
CA ASP A 199 -11.82 8.45 -0.17
C ASP A 199 -10.54 9.30 -0.28
N THR A 200 -9.37 8.69 -0.20
CA THR A 200 -8.04 9.28 -0.38
C THR A 200 -7.30 8.46 -1.44
N LEU A 201 -6.76 9.12 -2.46
CA LEU A 201 -5.84 8.49 -3.41
C LEU A 201 -4.52 8.21 -2.70
N ARG A 202 -4.05 6.97 -2.75
CA ARG A 202 -2.75 6.55 -2.21
C ARG A 202 -1.92 5.96 -3.33
N MET A 203 -0.68 6.41 -3.47
CA MET A 203 0.22 5.93 -4.51
C MET A 203 1.64 5.74 -3.98
N VAL A 204 2.32 4.69 -4.44
CA VAL A 204 3.78 4.53 -4.34
C VAL A 204 4.31 4.47 -5.76
N ILE A 205 5.12 5.44 -6.17
CA ILE A 205 5.57 5.54 -7.57
C ILE A 205 7.07 5.81 -7.67
N SER A 206 7.70 5.28 -8.71
CA SER A 206 9.07 5.63 -9.08
C SER A 206 9.06 6.97 -9.82
N ALA A 207 9.99 7.85 -9.49
CA ALA A 207 10.14 9.17 -10.10
C ALA A 207 11.61 9.54 -10.24
N ASN A 208 11.92 10.43 -11.18
CA ASN A 208 13.19 11.16 -11.21
C ASN A 208 13.04 12.54 -10.53
N PRO A 209 14.14 13.25 -10.24
CA PRO A 209 14.09 14.55 -9.58
C PRO A 209 13.21 15.60 -10.29
N LYS A 210 13.17 15.59 -11.63
CA LYS A 210 12.34 16.52 -12.41
C LYS A 210 10.85 16.22 -12.21
N GLN A 211 10.46 14.95 -12.30
CA GLN A 211 9.06 14.53 -12.09
C GLN A 211 8.59 14.77 -10.66
N GLN A 212 9.44 14.47 -9.67
CA GLN A 212 9.14 14.73 -8.26
C GLN A 212 8.84 16.22 -8.05
N LYS A 213 9.70 17.12 -8.55
CA LYS A 213 9.49 18.57 -8.44
C LYS A 213 8.22 19.03 -9.17
N GLN A 214 7.97 18.52 -10.38
CA GLN A 214 6.76 18.85 -11.15
C GLN A 214 5.48 18.44 -10.44
N LEU A 215 5.45 17.21 -9.88
CA LEU A 215 4.29 16.72 -9.14
C LEU A 215 4.08 17.49 -7.84
N ASN A 216 5.16 17.73 -7.07
CA ASN A 216 5.06 18.50 -5.83
C ASN A 216 4.56 19.92 -6.11
N SER A 217 5.07 20.59 -7.14
CA SER A 217 4.62 21.95 -7.51
C SER A 217 3.14 21.99 -7.92
N TYR A 218 2.67 20.96 -8.64
CA TYR A 218 1.26 20.85 -8.99
C TYR A 218 0.37 20.61 -7.76
N LEU A 219 0.77 19.69 -6.87
CA LEU A 219 0.01 19.39 -5.66
C LEU A 219 -0.04 20.59 -4.72
N GLU A 220 1.07 21.32 -4.57
CA GLU A 220 1.12 22.54 -3.78
C GLU A 220 0.22 23.63 -4.37
N LYS A 221 0.23 23.82 -5.70
CA LYS A 221 -0.68 24.76 -6.36
C LYS A 221 -2.16 24.41 -6.09
N GLU A 222 -2.54 23.14 -6.21
CA GLU A 222 -3.92 22.70 -5.97
C GLU A 222 -4.30 22.75 -4.48
N TYR A 223 -3.33 22.60 -3.57
CA TYR A 223 -3.51 22.80 -2.13
C TYR A 223 -3.79 24.27 -1.79
N GLN A 224 -2.97 25.19 -2.30
CA GLN A 224 -3.17 26.62 -2.10
C GLN A 224 -4.49 27.12 -2.74
N ALA A 225 -4.94 26.49 -3.81
CA ALA A 225 -6.24 26.75 -4.42
C ALA A 225 -7.43 26.12 -3.66
N GLY A 226 -7.18 25.38 -2.57
CA GLY A 226 -8.22 24.72 -1.77
C GLY A 226 -8.90 23.53 -2.45
N ASN A 227 -8.36 23.00 -3.55
CA ASN A 227 -8.98 21.90 -4.31
C ASN A 227 -8.70 20.53 -3.69
N LEU A 228 -7.55 20.36 -3.03
CA LEU A 228 -7.11 19.10 -2.44
C LEU A 228 -6.15 19.34 -1.28
N VAL A 229 -5.95 18.32 -0.45
CA VAL A 229 -4.86 18.25 0.54
C VAL A 229 -4.01 17.04 0.20
N TYR A 230 -2.70 17.16 0.39
CA TYR A 230 -1.79 16.07 0.08
C TYR A 230 -0.72 15.85 1.14
N GLY A 231 -0.17 14.65 1.14
CA GLY A 231 1.03 14.26 1.85
C GLY A 231 1.98 13.56 0.89
N MET A 232 3.27 13.83 1.02
CA MET A 232 4.31 13.21 0.19
C MET A 232 5.49 12.85 1.07
N HIS A 233 6.07 11.67 0.84
CA HIS A 233 7.33 11.25 1.44
C HIS A 233 8.24 10.65 0.35
N ILE A 234 9.53 10.91 0.49
CA ILE A 234 10.57 10.51 -0.46
C ILE A 234 11.43 9.43 0.19
N SER A 235 11.61 8.32 -0.51
CA SER A 235 12.58 7.28 -0.20
C SER A 235 13.36 6.87 -1.47
N ASP A 236 14.28 5.92 -1.35
CA ASP A 236 15.06 5.39 -2.48
C ASP A 236 14.54 4.02 -3.00
N ARG A 237 13.73 3.34 -2.20
CA ARG A 237 13.20 1.99 -2.47
C ARG A 237 11.78 1.82 -1.96
N ALA A 238 11.09 0.82 -2.52
CA ALA A 238 9.78 0.35 -2.09
C ALA A 238 9.91 -0.97 -1.32
N LEU A 239 9.07 -1.11 -0.31
CA LEU A 239 8.84 -2.34 0.44
C LEU A 239 7.68 -3.09 -0.18
N MET A 240 7.80 -4.42 -0.25
CA MET A 240 6.74 -5.27 -0.75
C MET A 240 6.38 -6.34 0.28
N THR A 241 5.09 -6.51 0.54
CA THR A 241 4.55 -7.63 1.32
C THR A 241 3.64 -8.44 0.43
N CYS A 242 3.87 -9.75 0.29
CA CYS A 242 3.01 -10.60 -0.52
C CYS A 242 2.07 -11.42 0.35
N LEU A 243 0.80 -11.43 -0.04
CA LEU A 243 -0.20 -12.37 0.45
C LEU A 243 -0.48 -13.41 -0.63
N VAL A 244 -0.19 -14.67 -0.32
CA VAL A 244 -0.39 -15.81 -1.21
C VAL A 244 -1.58 -16.61 -0.71
N MET A 245 -2.68 -16.58 -1.47
CA MET A 245 -3.87 -17.36 -1.10
C MET A 245 -3.67 -18.86 -1.40
N LYS A 246 -4.30 -19.73 -0.59
CA LYS A 246 -4.21 -21.21 -0.72
C LYS A 246 -4.59 -21.72 -2.12
N SER A 247 -5.49 -21.04 -2.84
CA SER A 247 -5.64 -21.22 -4.29
C SER A 247 -4.42 -20.61 -4.98
N LYS A 248 -3.40 -21.42 -5.28
CA LYS A 248 -2.02 -21.14 -5.74
C LYS A 248 -1.82 -20.19 -6.97
N GLN A 249 -2.80 -19.37 -7.31
CA GLN A 249 -2.80 -18.45 -8.46
C GLN A 249 -3.20 -17.02 -8.09
N ARG A 250 -3.55 -16.71 -6.83
CA ARG A 250 -3.81 -15.33 -6.40
C ARG A 250 -2.69 -14.85 -5.48
N HIS A 251 -1.87 -13.97 -6.04
CA HIS A 251 -0.83 -13.25 -5.33
C HIS A 251 -1.25 -11.79 -5.28
N ILE A 252 -1.21 -11.18 -4.11
CA ILE A 252 -1.38 -9.73 -3.98
C ILE A 252 -0.08 -9.17 -3.43
N ALA A 253 0.53 -8.26 -4.17
CA ALA A 253 1.73 -7.55 -3.77
C ALA A 253 1.34 -6.18 -3.20
N PHE A 254 1.38 -6.09 -1.87
CA PHE A 254 1.19 -4.84 -1.15
C PHE A 254 2.48 -4.02 -1.21
N VAL A 255 2.39 -2.78 -1.67
CA VAL A 255 3.54 -1.89 -1.84
C VAL A 255 3.45 -0.69 -0.90
N ASP A 256 4.56 -0.34 -0.27
CA ASP A 256 4.80 0.91 0.47
C ASP A 256 6.20 1.48 0.13
N GLY A 257 6.45 2.75 0.43
CA GLY A 257 7.80 3.33 0.42
C GLY A 257 8.58 2.93 1.68
N ALA A 258 9.90 2.84 1.56
CA ALA A 258 10.77 2.62 2.70
C ALA A 258 10.85 3.83 3.64
N ASP A 259 11.55 3.64 4.77
CA ASP A 259 11.96 4.70 5.71
C ASP A 259 10.80 5.58 6.24
N GLY A 260 9.60 4.98 6.29
CA GLY A 260 8.38 5.57 6.84
C GLY A 260 7.25 5.71 5.83
N GLY A 261 7.53 5.67 4.52
CA GLY A 261 6.53 5.49 3.46
C GLY A 261 5.21 6.25 3.66
N TYR A 262 4.09 5.52 3.60
CA TYR A 262 2.76 6.08 3.82
C TYR A 262 2.56 6.71 5.21
N ALA A 263 3.27 6.25 6.24
CA ALA A 263 3.12 6.82 7.58
C ALA A 263 3.59 8.28 7.64
N LEU A 264 4.76 8.57 7.05
CA LEU A 264 5.29 9.94 6.99
C LEU A 264 4.50 10.82 6.01
N ALA A 265 4.09 10.27 4.87
CA ALA A 265 3.21 10.98 3.95
C ALA A 265 1.86 11.31 4.63
N ALA A 266 1.27 10.38 5.40
CA ALA A 266 0.05 10.63 6.16
C ALA A 266 0.24 11.67 7.27
N LYS A 267 1.42 11.74 7.90
CA LYS A 267 1.76 12.81 8.85
C LYS A 267 1.69 14.19 8.18
N ALA A 268 2.30 14.33 7.00
CA ALA A 268 2.25 15.57 6.22
C ALA A 268 0.81 15.95 5.81
N LEU A 269 0.03 14.99 5.30
CA LEU A 269 -1.39 15.20 4.96
C LEU A 269 -2.21 15.72 6.16
N LYS A 270 -2.02 15.10 7.33
CA LYS A 270 -2.74 15.48 8.56
C LYS A 270 -2.35 16.85 9.08
N SER A 271 -1.08 17.26 8.93
CA SER A 271 -0.65 18.63 9.27
C SER A 271 -1.43 19.66 8.46
N ARG A 272 -1.43 19.50 7.14
CA ARG A 272 -2.16 20.39 6.22
C ARG A 272 -3.67 20.41 6.47
N LEU A 273 -4.27 19.26 6.79
CA LEU A 273 -5.69 19.21 7.17
C LEU A 273 -5.99 20.03 8.44
N LYS A 274 -5.07 20.05 9.42
CA LYS A 274 -5.21 20.88 10.62
C LYS A 274 -5.08 22.36 10.30
N GLU A 275 -4.12 22.74 9.46
CA GLU A 275 -3.92 24.12 9.01
C GLU A 275 -5.19 24.69 8.35
N ILE A 276 -5.79 23.95 7.41
CA ILE A 276 -7.05 24.35 6.78
C ILE A 276 -8.18 24.46 7.81
N SER A 277 -8.30 23.49 8.73
CA SER A 277 -9.35 23.51 9.75
C SER A 277 -9.22 24.72 10.68
N GLN A 278 -8.00 25.12 11.03
CA GLN A 278 -7.73 26.30 11.85
C GLN A 278 -8.00 27.60 11.09
N GLN A 279 -7.65 27.67 9.81
CA GLN A 279 -7.97 28.82 8.96
C GLN A 279 -9.49 29.03 8.84
N CYS A 280 -10.27 27.96 8.69
CA CYS A 280 -11.74 28.05 8.65
C CYS A 280 -12.38 28.45 9.98
N LEU A 281 -11.73 28.20 11.12
CA LEU A 281 -12.23 28.59 12.45
C LEU A 281 -11.96 30.06 12.80
N ASN A 282 -11.03 30.71 12.09
CA ASN A 282 -10.63 32.10 12.31
C ASN A 282 -11.28 33.09 11.32
N CYS A 283 -12.15 32.62 10.42
CA CYS A 283 -12.94 33.41 9.48
C CYS A 283 -14.39 33.50 9.94
#